data_AF-A0A1I7BFA4-F1
#
_entry.id   AF-A0A1I7BFA4-F1
#
_cell.length_a   1.000
_cell.length_b   1.000
_cell.length_c   1.000
_cell.angle_alpha   90.00
_cell.angle_beta   90.00
_cell.angle_gamma   90.00
#
_symmetry.space_group_name_H-M   'P 1'
#
loop_
_entity.id
_entity.type
_entity.pdbx_description
1 polymer ?
#
loop_
_entity_poly.entity_id
_entity_poly.type
_entity_poly.pdbx_seq_one_letter_code
_entity_poly.pdbx_strand_id
1 'polypeptide(L)'
;MKLLQIVLTLSLLTSCGLFKSKADTQTMWVNSFKTDCTGVGPQQCLLIQHGDSLGNNWSNFYDQIEGFTYEPGYIYELEVKKTVLDPANVPADASTIKYSLVKEISKTMDVRLQIHDIYVITNISGYGELKDLSLAPTMEINVTQNRISGKDACNTYGAQIENLNATDISFGMAMATKMYCQETMPIADAFHKVLGQVKHYQRKEGFLYLMNEERKVILTLKKVD
;
A
#
# COMPACT_ATOMS: atom_id res chain seq x y z
N MET A 1 -63.36 10.36 61.90
CA MET A 1 -62.99 9.01 62.42
C MET A 1 -62.68 8.12 61.23
N LYS A 2 -61.47 7.54 61.21
CA LYS A 2 -61.03 6.38 60.38
C LYS A 2 -60.93 6.63 58.87
N LEU A 3 -59.93 6.18 58.13
CA LEU A 3 -58.65 5.55 58.44
C LEU A 3 -57.77 5.67 57.18
N LEU A 4 -56.47 5.82 57.41
CA LEU A 4 -55.35 5.60 56.50
C LEU A 4 -55.50 4.33 55.64
N GLN A 5 -55.33 4.41 54.30
CA GLN A 5 -54.68 3.36 53.50
C GLN A 5 -53.93 3.95 52.30
N ILE A 6 -52.61 3.85 52.39
CA ILE A 6 -51.63 4.03 51.33
C ILE A 6 -51.75 2.82 50.40
N VAL A 7 -52.02 3.02 49.11
CA VAL A 7 -51.84 1.98 48.08
C VAL A 7 -50.94 2.54 46.99
N LEU A 8 -49.67 2.18 47.14
CA LEU A 8 -48.59 2.31 46.17
C LEU A 8 -48.86 1.33 45.02
N THR A 9 -49.25 1.80 43.84
CA THR A 9 -49.40 0.95 42.65
C THR A 9 -48.53 1.45 41.49
N LEU A 10 -47.29 0.96 41.57
CA LEU A 10 -46.36 0.55 40.52
C LEU A 10 -46.72 0.92 39.06
N SER A 11 -46.04 1.96 38.58
CA SER A 11 -45.91 2.33 37.17
C SER A 11 -45.23 1.23 36.34
N LEU A 12 -45.98 0.55 35.46
CA LEU A 12 -45.43 -0.28 34.39
C LEU A 12 -44.86 0.63 33.30
N LEU A 13 -43.58 1.01 33.45
CA LEU A 13 -42.81 1.58 32.34
C LEU A 13 -42.45 0.45 31.37
N THR A 14 -42.93 0.63 30.15
CA THR A 14 -42.60 -0.10 28.93
C THR A 14 -41.08 -0.22 28.76
N SER A 15 -40.54 -1.42 28.94
CA SER A 15 -39.20 -1.79 28.48
C SER A 15 -39.33 -2.71 27.28
N CYS A 16 -39.55 -2.13 26.10
CA CYS A 16 -39.09 -2.74 24.86
C CYS A 16 -37.74 -2.08 24.54
N GLY A 17 -36.76 -2.34 25.41
CA GLY A 17 -35.36 -2.05 25.13
C GLY A 17 -34.88 -3.08 24.12
N LEU A 18 -34.82 -2.66 22.85
CA LEU A 18 -34.13 -3.36 21.77
C LEU A 18 -32.77 -3.90 22.26
N PHE A 19 -32.69 -5.19 22.55
CA PHE A 19 -31.44 -5.93 22.48
C PHE A 19 -31.08 -6.07 21.00
N LYS A 20 -30.65 -4.98 20.35
CA LYS A 20 -29.74 -5.12 19.22
C LYS A 20 -28.46 -5.69 19.83
N SER A 21 -28.25 -6.99 19.72
CA SER A 21 -26.92 -7.54 19.95
C SER A 21 -25.98 -6.71 19.08
N LYS A 22 -24.98 -6.08 19.70
CA LYS A 22 -23.92 -5.40 18.96
C LYS A 22 -23.33 -6.51 18.09
N ALA A 23 -23.61 -6.45 16.78
CA ALA A 23 -23.07 -7.43 15.85
C ALA A 23 -21.54 -7.41 16.04
N ASP A 24 -20.91 -8.58 16.05
CA ASP A 24 -19.46 -8.71 16.13
C ASP A 24 -18.86 -8.20 14.81
N THR A 25 -18.76 -6.88 14.72
CA THR A 25 -18.17 -6.15 13.60
C THR A 25 -16.77 -5.69 13.97
N GLN A 26 -15.89 -5.67 12.97
CA GLN A 26 -14.52 -5.23 13.12
C GLN A 26 -14.11 -4.38 11.92
N THR A 27 -13.20 -3.45 12.19
CA THR A 27 -12.54 -2.65 11.14
C THR A 27 -11.48 -3.50 10.45
N MET A 28 -11.52 -3.49 9.12
CA MET A 28 -10.55 -4.15 8.26
C MET A 28 -10.13 -3.20 7.13
N TRP A 29 -8.83 -2.95 7.04
CA TRP A 29 -8.23 -2.21 5.95
C TRP A 29 -7.91 -3.15 4.80
N VAL A 30 -8.12 -2.70 3.56
CA VAL A 30 -7.74 -3.43 2.34
C VAL A 30 -6.78 -2.57 1.53
N ASN A 31 -5.65 -3.14 1.14
CA ASN A 31 -4.58 -2.43 0.42
C ASN A 31 -4.96 -2.12 -1.03
N SER A 32 -4.26 -1.17 -1.64
CA SER A 32 -4.49 -0.66 -3.00
C SER A 32 -3.99 -1.55 -4.13
N PHE A 33 -3.28 -2.64 -3.79
CA PHE A 33 -2.85 -3.67 -4.72
C PHE A 33 -3.03 -5.07 -4.12
N LYS A 34 -3.08 -6.06 -5.00
CA LYS A 34 -3.06 -7.49 -4.65
C LYS A 34 -1.65 -8.05 -4.76
N THR A 35 -1.44 -9.22 -4.16
CA THR A 35 -0.18 -9.95 -4.27
C THR A 35 -0.43 -11.37 -4.76
N ASP A 36 0.56 -11.94 -5.44
CA ASP A 36 0.59 -13.38 -5.69
C ASP A 36 0.61 -14.13 -4.36
N CYS A 37 -0.24 -15.14 -4.24
CA CYS A 37 -0.38 -15.98 -3.07
C CYS A 37 -0.87 -17.37 -3.47
N THR A 38 -0.71 -18.34 -2.58
CA THR A 38 -1.26 -19.69 -2.77
C THR A 38 -2.19 -20.00 -1.60
N GLY A 39 -3.49 -20.16 -1.89
CA GLY A 39 -4.48 -20.70 -0.96
C GLY A 39 -4.70 -22.18 -1.27
N VAL A 40 -5.86 -22.49 -1.87
CA VAL A 40 -6.12 -23.81 -2.49
C VAL A 40 -5.32 -23.99 -3.80
N GLY A 41 -4.87 -22.88 -4.39
CA GLY A 41 -3.96 -22.84 -5.55
C GLY A 41 -3.38 -21.43 -5.76
N PRO A 42 -2.53 -21.23 -6.78
CA PRO A 42 -2.00 -19.91 -7.13
C PRO A 42 -3.10 -18.93 -7.52
N GLN A 43 -3.12 -17.75 -6.90
CA GLN A 43 -4.11 -16.71 -7.11
C GLN A 43 -3.59 -15.33 -6.69
N GLN A 44 -4.41 -14.30 -6.89
CA GLN A 44 -4.17 -12.93 -6.43
C GLN A 44 -4.97 -12.64 -5.16
N CYS A 45 -4.29 -12.51 -4.02
CA CYS A 45 -4.90 -12.25 -2.72
C CYS A 45 -5.00 -10.75 -2.44
N LEU A 46 -6.02 -10.38 -1.67
CA LEU A 46 -6.05 -9.08 -1.01
C LEU A 46 -4.96 -9.04 0.08
N LEU A 47 -4.49 -7.84 0.36
CA LEU A 47 -3.66 -7.55 1.53
C LEU A 47 -4.51 -6.78 2.53
N ILE A 48 -4.58 -7.24 3.78
CA ILE A 48 -5.44 -6.63 4.80
C ILE A 48 -4.69 -6.25 6.07
N GLN A 49 -5.31 -5.40 6.88
CA GLN A 49 -4.96 -5.15 8.28
C GLN A 49 -6.24 -5.09 9.12
N HIS A 50 -6.17 -5.54 10.36
CA HIS A 50 -7.26 -5.40 11.33
C HIS A 50 -6.97 -4.27 12.30
N GLY A 51 -8.01 -3.59 12.78
CA GLY A 51 -7.91 -2.55 13.80
C GLY A 51 -8.30 -1.16 13.31
N ASP A 52 -8.38 -0.22 14.25
CA ASP A 52 -8.97 1.11 14.04
C ASP A 52 -8.02 2.10 13.35
N SER A 53 -6.74 1.73 13.16
CA SER A 53 -5.74 2.58 12.51
C SER A 53 -4.96 1.84 11.44
N LEU A 54 -4.66 2.55 10.36
CA LEU A 54 -3.82 2.04 9.28
C LEU A 54 -2.35 2.02 9.73
N GLY A 55 -1.76 0.83 9.74
CA GLY A 55 -0.34 0.62 9.99
C GLY A 55 0.42 0.19 8.73
N ASN A 56 1.61 -0.38 8.92
CA ASN A 56 2.50 -0.78 7.82
C ASN A 56 2.57 -2.31 7.61
N ASN A 57 1.91 -3.10 8.48
CA ASN A 57 2.04 -4.56 8.50
C ASN A 57 0.85 -5.23 7.82
N TRP A 58 0.95 -5.47 6.52
CA TRP A 58 -0.08 -6.14 5.73
C TRP A 58 0.01 -7.66 5.81
N SER A 59 -1.13 -8.35 5.81
CA SER A 59 -1.21 -9.81 5.72
C SER A 59 -2.06 -10.26 4.52
N ASN A 60 -1.72 -11.44 3.97
CA ASN A 60 -2.51 -12.04 2.89
C ASN A 60 -3.90 -12.42 3.39
N PHE A 61 -4.92 -12.06 2.61
CA PHE A 61 -6.29 -12.49 2.79
C PHE A 61 -6.69 -13.39 1.63
N TYR A 62 -6.91 -14.67 1.96
CA TYR A 62 -7.15 -15.75 1.00
C TYR A 62 -8.63 -15.95 0.65
N ASP A 63 -9.53 -15.35 1.44
CA ASP A 63 -10.98 -15.49 1.31
C ASP A 63 -11.59 -14.33 0.51
N GLN A 64 -12.91 -14.34 0.39
CA GLN A 64 -13.70 -13.24 -0.16
C GLN A 64 -14.45 -12.50 0.96
N ILE A 65 -14.76 -11.23 0.71
CA ILE A 65 -15.63 -10.43 1.56
C ILE A 65 -16.95 -10.29 0.82
N GLU A 66 -18.00 -10.97 1.29
CA GLU A 66 -19.31 -10.94 0.66
C GLU A 66 -19.86 -9.50 0.63
N GLY A 67 -20.30 -9.05 -0.55
CA GLY A 67 -20.80 -7.69 -0.75
C GLY A 67 -19.73 -6.62 -0.99
N PHE A 68 -18.44 -6.97 -0.97
CA PHE A 68 -17.36 -6.05 -1.32
C PHE A 68 -16.81 -6.34 -2.73
N THR A 69 -16.67 -5.28 -3.54
CA THR A 69 -16.04 -5.36 -4.87
C THR A 69 -14.77 -4.54 -4.85
N TYR A 70 -13.64 -5.21 -5.05
CA TYR A 70 -12.34 -4.58 -5.04
C TYR A 70 -12.03 -3.86 -6.35
N GLU A 71 -11.60 -2.60 -6.27
CA GLU A 71 -10.96 -1.88 -7.36
C GLU A 71 -9.50 -1.56 -7.01
N PRO A 72 -8.54 -1.84 -7.92
CA PRO A 72 -7.13 -1.51 -7.70
C PRO A 72 -6.91 0.01 -7.62
N GLY A 73 -5.87 0.43 -6.92
CA GLY A 73 -5.51 1.84 -6.78
C GLY A 73 -6.10 2.54 -5.55
N TYR A 74 -6.89 1.86 -4.73
CA TYR A 74 -7.54 2.45 -3.54
C TYR A 74 -7.25 1.66 -2.27
N ILE A 75 -6.96 2.38 -1.18
CA ILE A 75 -6.99 1.82 0.18
C ILE A 75 -8.41 1.95 0.70
N TYR A 76 -8.94 0.86 1.24
CA TYR A 76 -10.28 0.81 1.81
C TYR A 76 -10.21 0.65 3.32
N GLU A 77 -11.12 1.30 4.02
CA GLU A 77 -11.47 1.00 5.40
C GLU A 77 -12.88 0.41 5.40
N LEU A 78 -13.01 -0.82 5.85
CA LEU A 78 -14.27 -1.56 5.82
C LEU A 78 -14.70 -1.92 7.25
N GLU A 79 -15.99 -1.77 7.54
CA GLU A 79 -16.63 -2.47 8.65
C GLU A 79 -17.12 -3.83 8.13
N VAL A 80 -16.58 -4.91 8.69
CA VAL A 80 -16.96 -6.27 8.30
C VAL A 80 -17.50 -7.07 9.47
N LYS A 81 -18.44 -7.96 9.19
CA LYS A 81 -18.95 -8.93 10.14
C LYS A 81 -18.26 -10.27 9.91
N LYS A 82 -17.71 -10.84 10.98
CA LYS A 82 -17.14 -12.20 10.97
C LYS A 82 -18.20 -13.19 11.44
N THR A 83 -18.39 -14.28 10.71
CA THR A 83 -19.29 -15.37 11.09
C THR A 83 -18.53 -16.68 11.04
N VAL A 84 -18.57 -17.46 12.13
CA VAL A 84 -18.03 -18.82 12.15
C VAL A 84 -19.12 -19.77 11.66
N LEU A 85 -18.81 -20.53 10.62
CA LEU A 85 -19.67 -21.55 10.04
C LEU A 85 -19.47 -22.89 10.76
N ASP A 86 -20.53 -23.70 10.81
CA ASP A 86 -20.46 -25.05 11.34
C ASP A 86 -19.52 -25.92 10.47
N PRO A 87 -18.42 -26.47 11.01
CA PRO A 87 -17.49 -27.30 10.26
C PRO A 87 -18.13 -28.50 9.56
N ALA A 88 -19.26 -29.02 10.07
CA ALA A 88 -19.98 -30.13 9.44
C ALA A 88 -20.56 -29.76 8.05
N ASN A 89 -20.75 -28.47 7.78
CA ASN A 89 -21.38 -27.95 6.57
C ASN A 89 -20.41 -27.20 5.65
N VAL A 90 -19.12 -27.19 5.97
CA VAL A 90 -18.07 -26.52 5.19
C VAL A 90 -17.19 -27.59 4.53
N PRO A 91 -16.90 -27.49 3.22
CA PRO A 91 -15.93 -28.38 2.57
C PRO A 91 -14.59 -28.41 3.32
N ALA A 92 -13.90 -29.56 3.30
CA ALA A 92 -12.67 -29.75 4.08
C ALA A 92 -11.56 -28.73 3.78
N ASP A 93 -11.59 -28.18 2.57
CA ASP A 93 -10.62 -27.27 1.97
C ASP A 93 -11.09 -25.80 1.96
N ALA A 94 -12.25 -25.52 2.59
CA ALA A 94 -12.81 -24.18 2.71
C ALA A 94 -12.69 -23.62 4.14
N SER A 95 -12.57 -22.30 4.25
CA SER A 95 -12.52 -21.58 5.52
C SER A 95 -13.84 -21.72 6.28
N THR A 96 -13.78 -22.05 7.57
CA THR A 96 -14.95 -21.99 8.47
C THR A 96 -15.30 -20.57 8.88
N ILE A 97 -14.58 -19.56 8.37
CA ILE A 97 -14.79 -18.16 8.66
C ILE A 97 -15.36 -17.48 7.42
N LYS A 98 -16.52 -16.85 7.56
CA LYS A 98 -17.14 -16.01 6.54
C LYS A 98 -17.05 -14.54 6.93
N TYR A 99 -16.61 -13.71 5.99
CA TYR A 99 -16.61 -12.24 6.11
C TYR A 99 -17.69 -11.64 5.21
N SER A 100 -18.53 -10.77 5.77
CA SER A 100 -19.53 -10.02 5.02
C SER A 100 -19.35 -8.53 5.28
N LEU A 101 -19.42 -7.72 4.22
CA LEU A 101 -19.35 -6.27 4.31
C LEU A 101 -20.58 -5.74 5.06
N VAL A 102 -20.35 -4.98 6.12
CA VAL A 102 -21.40 -4.18 6.77
C VAL A 102 -21.43 -2.79 6.16
N LYS A 103 -20.26 -2.17 6.01
CA LYS A 103 -20.14 -0.81 5.49
C LYS A 103 -18.75 -0.55 4.93
N GLU A 104 -18.65 0.18 3.81
CA GLU A 104 -17.42 0.84 3.39
C GLU A 104 -17.31 2.18 4.14
N ILE A 105 -16.34 2.29 5.05
CA ILE A 105 -16.10 3.48 5.86
C ILE A 105 -15.39 4.54 5.02
N SER A 106 -14.34 4.13 4.30
CA SER A 106 -13.60 5.02 3.40
C SER A 106 -12.99 4.26 2.20
N LYS A 107 -12.77 5.01 1.11
CA LYS A 107 -12.09 4.58 -0.10
C LYS A 107 -11.20 5.73 -0.58
N THR A 108 -9.89 5.58 -0.42
CA THR A 108 -8.92 6.65 -0.68
C THR A 108 -7.93 6.21 -1.74
N MET A 109 -7.73 7.03 -2.78
CA MET A 109 -6.77 6.73 -3.84
C MET A 109 -5.36 6.65 -3.26
N ASP A 110 -4.65 5.57 -3.58
CA ASP A 110 -3.26 5.39 -3.20
C ASP A 110 -2.35 6.10 -4.19
N VAL A 111 -2.00 7.34 -3.86
CA VAL A 111 -1.12 8.18 -4.67
C VAL A 111 0.27 7.56 -4.86
N ARG A 112 0.70 6.63 -4.00
CA ARG A 112 2.00 5.96 -4.10
C ARG A 112 2.08 5.10 -5.36
N LEU A 113 0.98 4.48 -5.77
CA LEU A 113 0.95 3.67 -7.00
C LEU A 113 1.14 4.50 -8.26
N GLN A 114 0.96 5.83 -8.20
CA GLN A 114 1.15 6.70 -9.36
C GLN A 114 2.60 6.84 -9.80
N ILE A 115 3.56 6.41 -8.96
CA ILE A 115 4.97 6.35 -9.33
C ILE A 115 5.44 4.92 -9.66
N HIS A 116 4.55 3.92 -9.58
CA HIS A 116 4.85 2.53 -9.97
C HIS A 116 5.01 2.44 -11.49
N ASP A 117 6.24 2.57 -11.97
CA ASP A 117 6.52 2.69 -13.40
C ASP A 117 8.01 2.47 -13.73
N ILE A 118 8.32 2.48 -15.03
CA ILE A 118 9.67 2.49 -15.56
C ILE A 118 10.02 3.90 -16.04
N TYR A 119 11.21 4.35 -15.67
CA TYR A 119 11.70 5.68 -15.96
C TYR A 119 13.09 5.64 -16.59
N VAL A 120 13.35 6.64 -17.43
CA VAL A 120 14.69 7.01 -17.89
C VAL A 120 15.14 8.25 -17.13
N ILE A 121 16.36 8.23 -16.59
CA ILE A 121 16.96 9.38 -15.92
C ILE A 121 17.42 10.36 -17.01
N THR A 122 16.95 11.60 -16.97
CA THR A 122 17.31 12.65 -17.96
C THR A 122 18.29 13.68 -17.39
N ASN A 123 18.35 13.83 -16.06
CA ASN A 123 19.26 14.77 -15.41
C ASN A 123 19.76 14.21 -14.06
N ILE A 124 21.05 14.39 -13.79
CA ILE A 124 21.70 14.02 -12.53
C ILE A 124 22.43 15.24 -11.97
N SER A 125 22.11 15.64 -10.75
CA SER A 125 22.79 16.76 -10.08
C SER A 125 24.28 16.49 -9.93
N GLY A 126 25.11 17.43 -10.39
CA GLY A 126 26.57 17.33 -10.41
C GLY A 126 27.15 16.71 -11.69
N TYR A 127 26.32 16.09 -12.54
CA TYR A 127 26.73 15.64 -13.89
C TYR A 127 26.09 16.51 -14.98
N GLY A 128 24.79 16.80 -14.86
CA GLY A 128 24.01 17.59 -15.81
C GLY A 128 22.95 16.76 -16.55
N GLU A 129 22.44 17.35 -17.63
CA GLU A 129 21.45 16.72 -18.51
C GLU A 129 22.12 15.69 -19.43
N LEU A 130 21.48 14.52 -19.56
CA LEU A 130 21.94 13.45 -20.44
C LEU A 130 21.40 13.66 -21.85
N LYS A 131 22.31 13.99 -22.78
CA LYS A 131 21.95 14.25 -24.19
C LYS A 131 21.65 12.97 -24.96
N ASP A 132 22.38 11.90 -24.67
CA ASP A 132 22.16 10.59 -25.24
C ASP A 132 21.41 9.71 -24.26
N LEU A 133 20.09 9.59 -24.46
CA LEU A 133 19.22 8.80 -23.59
C LEU A 133 19.42 7.28 -23.78
N SER A 134 20.13 6.83 -24.83
CA SER A 134 20.45 5.41 -24.99
C SER A 134 21.48 4.91 -23.96
N LEU A 135 22.28 5.84 -23.41
CA LEU A 135 23.26 5.59 -22.36
C LEU A 135 22.74 6.00 -20.97
N ALA A 136 21.50 6.48 -20.88
CA ALA A 136 20.96 6.98 -19.63
C ALA A 136 20.66 5.84 -18.64
N PRO A 137 20.84 6.07 -17.33
CA PRO A 137 20.32 5.18 -16.32
C PRO A 137 18.81 5.00 -16.46
N THR A 138 18.34 3.83 -16.05
CA THR A 138 16.91 3.51 -15.93
C THR A 138 16.56 3.18 -14.49
N MET A 139 15.30 3.39 -14.13
CA MET A 139 14.76 3.05 -12.83
C MET A 139 13.33 2.53 -13.00
N GLU A 140 13.12 1.28 -12.65
CA GLU A 140 11.81 0.72 -12.34
C GLU A 140 11.54 0.96 -10.85
N ILE A 141 10.43 1.61 -10.53
CA ILE A 141 9.93 1.75 -9.17
C ILE A 141 8.80 0.74 -8.97
N ASN A 142 9.06 -0.29 -8.19
CA ASN A 142 8.09 -1.33 -7.90
C ASN A 142 7.53 -1.16 -6.49
N VAL A 143 6.44 -0.39 -6.39
CA VAL A 143 5.76 -0.09 -5.12
C VAL A 143 5.18 -1.33 -4.45
N THR A 144 4.74 -2.34 -5.22
CA THR A 144 4.13 -3.55 -4.65
C THR A 144 5.17 -4.46 -4.01
N GLN A 145 6.42 -4.39 -4.47
CA GLN A 145 7.56 -5.15 -3.96
C GLN A 145 8.53 -4.29 -3.11
N ASN A 146 8.19 -3.03 -2.83
CA ASN A 146 9.02 -2.07 -2.11
C ASN A 146 10.48 -2.03 -2.59
N ARG A 147 10.70 -1.96 -3.90
CA ARG A 147 12.05 -1.93 -4.45
C ARG A 147 12.17 -1.02 -5.67
N ILE A 148 13.39 -0.56 -5.91
CA ILE A 148 13.80 -0.02 -7.20
C ILE A 148 14.82 -0.95 -7.85
N SER A 149 14.80 -1.02 -9.18
CA SER A 149 15.76 -1.76 -9.99
C SER A 149 16.00 -1.07 -11.32
N GLY A 150 17.14 -1.32 -11.96
CA GLY A 150 17.39 -0.76 -13.28
C GLY A 150 18.83 -0.91 -13.74
N LYS A 151 19.22 -0.11 -14.73
CA LYS A 151 20.61 0.04 -15.15
C LYS A 151 21.13 1.40 -14.73
N ASP A 152 22.35 1.47 -14.21
CA ASP A 152 23.00 2.73 -13.82
C ASP A 152 23.83 3.35 -14.96
N ALA A 153 23.53 2.98 -16.22
CA ALA A 153 24.31 3.19 -17.45
C ALA A 153 25.42 2.15 -17.74
N CYS A 154 25.91 1.39 -16.76
CA CYS A 154 26.90 0.32 -16.99
C CYS A 154 26.45 -1.03 -16.41
N ASN A 155 26.00 -1.01 -15.17
CA ASN A 155 25.64 -2.14 -14.34
C ASN A 155 24.15 -2.23 -14.10
N THR A 156 23.67 -3.43 -13.81
CA THR A 156 22.34 -3.59 -13.21
C THR A 156 22.43 -3.31 -11.72
N TYR A 157 21.46 -2.57 -11.19
CA TYR A 157 21.39 -2.26 -9.77
C TYR A 157 19.99 -2.51 -9.21
N GLY A 158 19.92 -2.58 -7.88
CA GLY A 158 18.67 -2.53 -7.15
C GLY A 158 18.85 -2.02 -5.72
N ALA A 159 17.77 -1.49 -5.15
CA ALA A 159 17.71 -1.04 -3.76
C ALA A 159 16.30 -1.25 -3.19
N GLN A 160 16.20 -1.38 -1.87
CA GLN A 160 14.90 -1.40 -1.18
C GLN A 160 14.33 0.02 -1.08
N ILE A 161 13.01 0.14 -1.15
CA ILE A 161 12.28 1.35 -0.77
C ILE A 161 12.03 1.25 0.74
N GLU A 162 12.71 2.09 1.52
CA GLU A 162 12.61 2.07 2.99
C GLU A 162 11.43 2.91 3.50
N ASN A 163 11.11 3.99 2.79
CA ASN A 163 9.98 4.85 3.09
C ASN A 163 9.28 5.23 1.79
N LEU A 164 7.96 5.20 1.79
CA LEU A 164 7.14 5.74 0.70
C LEU A 164 5.79 6.23 1.23
N ASN A 165 5.56 7.53 1.09
CA ASN A 165 4.29 8.17 1.36
C ASN A 165 3.87 9.08 0.19
N ALA A 166 2.93 10.00 0.41
CA ALA A 166 2.43 10.89 -0.63
C ALA A 166 3.46 11.88 -1.20
N THR A 167 4.52 12.20 -0.46
CA THR A 167 5.54 13.18 -0.85
C THR A 167 6.98 12.70 -0.67
N ASP A 168 7.18 11.69 0.17
CA ASP A 168 8.50 11.23 0.57
C ASP A 168 8.78 9.85 0.03
N ILE A 169 10.03 9.64 -0.36
CA ILE A 169 10.57 8.35 -0.79
C ILE A 169 12.04 8.28 -0.36
N SER A 170 12.46 7.15 0.18
CA SER A 170 13.87 6.90 0.48
C SER A 170 14.27 5.48 0.11
N PHE A 171 15.53 5.33 -0.25
CA PHE A 171 16.10 4.04 -0.66
C PHE A 171 17.13 3.58 0.35
N GLY A 172 17.16 2.27 0.58
CA GLY A 172 18.23 1.62 1.30
C GLY A 172 19.50 1.52 0.46
N MET A 173 20.47 0.76 0.95
CA MET A 173 21.74 0.56 0.24
C MET A 173 21.50 -0.06 -1.14
N ALA A 174 22.01 0.62 -2.17
CA ALA A 174 21.97 0.10 -3.54
C ALA A 174 23.08 -0.94 -3.74
N MET A 175 22.72 -2.04 -4.38
CA MET A 175 23.64 -3.09 -4.81
C MET A 175 23.69 -3.09 -6.34
N ALA A 176 24.89 -3.20 -6.90
CA ALA A 176 25.11 -3.24 -8.34
C ALA A 176 26.09 -4.33 -8.74
N THR A 177 25.99 -4.79 -9.99
CA THR A 177 27.01 -5.66 -10.61
C THR A 177 28.33 -4.90 -10.79
N LYS A 178 29.42 -5.62 -11.11
CA LYS A 178 30.77 -5.04 -11.24
C LYS A 178 31.35 -5.23 -12.65
N MET A 179 30.60 -4.82 -13.66
CA MET A 179 31.09 -4.64 -15.03
C MET A 179 31.77 -3.28 -15.17
N TYR A 180 32.76 -3.21 -16.06
CA TYR A 180 33.48 -1.99 -16.39
C TYR A 180 33.06 -1.48 -17.77
N CYS A 181 32.67 -0.21 -17.85
CA CYS A 181 32.25 0.47 -19.08
C CYS A 181 32.98 1.80 -19.20
N GLN A 182 33.99 1.90 -20.06
CA GLN A 182 34.87 3.07 -20.12
C GLN A 182 34.12 4.40 -20.28
N GLU A 183 33.06 4.44 -21.07
CA GLU A 183 32.32 5.66 -21.40
C GLU A 183 31.23 6.01 -20.37
N THR A 184 30.57 5.02 -19.76
CA THR A 184 29.38 5.24 -18.92
C THR A 184 29.66 5.17 -17.41
N MET A 185 30.86 4.76 -16.99
CA MET A 185 31.25 4.75 -15.57
C MET A 185 31.07 6.11 -14.87
N PRO A 186 31.45 7.26 -15.45
CA PRO A 186 31.22 8.56 -14.80
C PRO A 186 29.73 8.88 -14.56
N ILE A 187 28.84 8.38 -15.41
CA ILE A 187 27.39 8.54 -15.26
C ILE A 187 26.91 7.65 -14.10
N ALA A 188 27.34 6.39 -14.07
CA ALA A 188 27.01 5.43 -13.01
C ALA A 188 27.46 5.93 -11.63
N ASP A 189 28.69 6.42 -11.52
CA ASP A 189 29.23 6.95 -10.26
C ASP A 189 28.45 8.19 -9.78
N ALA A 190 28.12 9.10 -10.70
CA ALA A 190 27.32 10.28 -10.38
C ALA A 190 25.90 9.90 -9.92
N PHE A 191 25.28 8.91 -10.57
CA PHE A 191 23.96 8.41 -10.21
C PHE A 191 23.95 7.80 -8.80
N HIS A 192 24.84 6.86 -8.49
CA HIS A 192 24.89 6.22 -7.17
C HIS A 192 25.22 7.21 -6.04
N LYS A 193 26.05 8.22 -6.32
CA LYS A 193 26.38 9.28 -5.36
C LYS A 193 25.14 10.04 -4.90
N VAL A 194 24.19 10.32 -5.79
CA VAL A 194 22.97 11.07 -5.45
C VAL A 194 21.81 10.16 -5.04
N LEU A 195 21.78 8.90 -5.48
CA LEU A 195 20.69 7.97 -5.17
C LEU A 195 20.45 7.81 -3.66
N GLY A 196 21.51 7.68 -2.87
CA GLY A 196 21.42 7.57 -1.41
C GLY A 196 20.99 8.86 -0.69
N GLN A 197 20.87 9.97 -1.41
CA GLN A 197 20.45 11.27 -0.86
C GLN A 197 18.96 11.52 -1.06
N VAL A 198 18.23 10.66 -1.77
CA VAL A 198 16.81 10.84 -2.07
C VAL A 198 15.96 10.74 -0.80
N LYS A 199 15.10 11.74 -0.60
CA LYS A 199 14.19 11.88 0.55
C LYS A 199 12.78 12.27 0.17
N HIS A 200 12.63 13.04 -0.92
CA HIS A 200 11.33 13.50 -1.40
C HIS A 200 11.16 13.22 -2.88
N TYR A 201 9.92 13.17 -3.32
CA TYR A 201 9.58 13.14 -4.74
C TYR A 201 8.46 14.10 -5.09
N GLN A 202 8.41 14.47 -6.36
CA GLN A 202 7.30 15.20 -6.94
C GLN A 202 7.06 14.71 -8.35
N ARG A 203 5.79 14.52 -8.71
CA ARG A 203 5.39 14.22 -10.08
C ARG A 203 4.86 15.48 -10.74
N LYS A 204 5.28 15.76 -11.98
CA LYS A 204 4.72 16.83 -12.81
C LYS A 204 4.95 16.52 -14.29
N GLU A 205 3.90 16.64 -15.11
CA GLU A 205 3.99 16.59 -16.59
C GLU A 205 4.71 15.35 -17.15
N GLY A 206 4.46 14.15 -16.60
CA GLY A 206 5.11 12.91 -17.05
C GLY A 206 6.55 12.72 -16.54
N PHE A 207 7.02 13.64 -15.70
CA PHE A 207 8.29 13.55 -15.00
C PHE A 207 8.10 13.24 -13.52
N LEU A 208 9.09 12.53 -12.98
CA LEU A 208 9.31 12.31 -11.57
C LEU A 208 10.60 13.01 -11.16
N TYR A 209 10.53 13.89 -10.18
CA TYR A 209 11.65 14.63 -9.63
C TYR A 209 11.98 14.03 -8.28
N LEU A 210 13.17 13.45 -8.14
CA LEU A 210 13.68 12.99 -6.85
C LEU A 210 14.55 14.08 -6.24
N MET A 211 14.31 14.35 -4.96
CA MET A 211 14.89 15.46 -4.23
C MET A 211 15.58 14.99 -2.96
N ASN A 212 16.58 15.75 -2.54
CA ASN A 212 17.26 15.54 -1.26
C ASN A 212 16.48 16.12 -0.08
N GLU A 213 17.05 16.03 1.13
CA GLU A 213 16.46 16.56 2.38
C GLU A 213 16.10 18.06 2.30
N GLU A 214 16.89 18.87 1.59
CA GLU A 214 16.61 20.30 1.39
C GLU A 214 15.60 20.58 0.27
N ARG A 215 14.89 19.56 -0.24
CA ARG A 215 13.95 19.63 -1.38
C ARG A 215 14.57 20.15 -2.68
N LYS A 216 15.88 20.01 -2.84
CA LYS A 216 16.56 20.30 -4.10
C LYS A 216 16.46 19.09 -5.02
N VAL A 217 16.06 19.30 -6.27
CA VAL A 217 16.03 18.24 -7.29
C VAL A 217 17.44 17.73 -7.54
N ILE A 218 17.63 16.42 -7.39
CA ILE A 218 18.90 15.72 -7.60
C ILE A 218 18.84 14.70 -8.74
N LEU A 219 17.66 14.18 -9.06
CA LEU A 219 17.40 13.38 -10.25
C LEU A 219 16.11 13.83 -10.93
N THR A 220 16.13 13.92 -12.26
CA THR A 220 14.92 14.07 -13.07
C THR A 220 14.72 12.82 -13.90
N LEU A 221 13.53 12.23 -13.79
CA LEU A 221 13.15 10.97 -14.39
C LEU A 221 11.98 11.23 -15.34
N LYS A 222 12.05 10.71 -16.56
CA LYS A 222 10.95 10.72 -17.52
C LYS A 222 10.34 9.33 -17.58
N LYS A 223 9.02 9.24 -17.43
CA LYS A 223 8.30 7.97 -17.62
C LYS A 223 8.55 7.42 -19.04
N VAL A 224 8.76 6.12 -19.14
CA VAL A 224 8.77 5.37 -20.41
C VAL A 224 7.32 4.96 -20.68
N ASP A 225 6.76 5.39 -21.80
CA ASP A 225 5.37 5.07 -22.18
C ASP A 225 5.15 3.56 -22.40
#